data_AF-A0A7L4CQ55-F1
#
_entry.id   AF-A0A7L4CQ55-F1
#
_cell.length_a   1.000
_cell.length_b   1.000
_cell.length_c   1.000
_cell.angle_alpha   90.00
_cell.angle_beta   90.00
_cell.angle_gamma   90.00
#
_symmetry.space_group_name_H-M   'P 1'
#
loop_
_entity.id
_entity.type
_entity.pdbx_description
1 polymer ?
#
loop_
_entity_poly.entity_id
_entity_poly.type
_entity_poly.pdbx_seq_one_letter_code
_entity_poly.pdbx_strand_id
1 'polypeptide(L)'
;SLHWVNDLPRAFREIHQVLKPDGVFIGAVFGGDTLYELRCSLQLAELEREGGFSPHISPFTAVSDLGHLLSRAGFNTLTVDTDEIQVNYPGLFEVMEDLQGKYLLCMGESNCSWNRKPLLHRETMLAAAAIYREMYGNSSGSVPATFQIYYMIGWKFHESQAKPAQRGSATVSFGDLGKIHGLLSKGKK
;
A
#
# COMPACT_ATOMS: atom_id res chain seq x y z
N SER A 1 -5.98 -9.57 6.88
CA SER A 1 -5.29 -8.37 6.35
C SER A 1 -6.08 -7.82 5.17
N LEU A 2 -6.14 -6.50 4.99
CA LEU A 2 -6.91 -5.87 3.89
C LEU A 2 -6.39 -6.26 2.50
N HIS A 3 -5.09 -6.54 2.36
CA HIS A 3 -4.47 -6.93 1.08
C HIS A 3 -4.99 -8.27 0.50
N TRP A 4 -5.74 -9.06 1.27
CA TRP A 4 -6.37 -10.31 0.82
C TRP A 4 -7.87 -10.21 0.57
N VAL A 5 -8.46 -9.04 0.79
CA VAL A 5 -9.90 -8.89 0.69
C VAL A 5 -10.27 -8.64 -0.76
N ASN A 6 -10.90 -9.64 -1.39
CA ASN A 6 -11.37 -9.55 -2.78
C ASN A 6 -12.42 -8.43 -3.00
N ASP A 7 -13.10 -7.99 -1.94
CA ASP A 7 -14.10 -6.91 -1.96
C ASP A 7 -13.74 -5.82 -0.95
N LEU A 8 -12.70 -5.05 -1.28
CA LEU A 8 -12.28 -3.85 -0.54
C LEU A 8 -13.44 -2.85 -0.29
N PRO A 9 -14.30 -2.52 -1.28
CA PRO A 9 -15.42 -1.61 -1.04
C PRO A 9 -16.36 -2.07 0.08
N ARG A 10 -16.71 -3.36 0.09
CA ARG A 10 -17.58 -3.91 1.13
C ARG A 10 -16.89 -3.88 2.49
N ALA A 11 -15.62 -4.27 2.57
CA ALA A 11 -14.89 -4.21 3.84
C ALA A 11 -14.82 -2.80 4.41
N PHE A 12 -14.53 -1.78 3.59
CA PHE A 12 -14.53 -0.39 4.04
C PHE A 12 -15.88 0.09 4.56
N ARG A 13 -16.98 -0.35 3.93
CA ARG A 13 -18.33 -0.04 4.39
C ARG A 13 -18.63 -0.67 5.75
N GLU A 14 -18.29 -1.94 5.96
CA GLU A 14 -18.48 -2.60 7.26
C GLU A 14 -17.63 -1.92 8.35
N ILE A 15 -16.38 -1.57 8.05
CA ILE A 15 -15.51 -0.82 8.97
C ILE A 15 -16.15 0.52 9.34
N HIS A 16 -16.66 1.26 8.34
CA HIS A 16 -17.35 2.53 8.57
C HIS A 16 -18.61 2.36 9.44
N GLN A 17 -19.36 1.26 9.29
CA GLN A 17 -20.54 0.98 10.13
C GLN A 17 -20.17 0.69 11.59
N VAL A 18 -19.11 -0.09 11.83
CA VAL A 18 -18.66 -0.50 13.17
C VAL A 18 -18.00 0.64 13.94
N LEU A 19 -17.37 1.60 13.26
CA LEU A 19 -16.72 2.74 13.90
C LEU A 19 -17.71 3.60 14.70
N LYS A 20 -17.28 4.02 15.90
CA LYS A 20 -18.00 5.03 16.68
C LYS A 20 -18.03 6.36 15.93
N PRO A 21 -19.01 7.23 16.20
CA PRO A 21 -18.96 8.61 15.70
C PRO A 21 -17.64 9.28 16.14
N ASP A 22 -16.99 9.99 15.22
CA ASP A 22 -15.65 10.57 15.39
C ASP A 22 -14.50 9.55 15.55
N GLY A 23 -14.73 8.30 15.14
CA GLY A 23 -13.70 7.25 15.11
C GLY A 23 -12.73 7.42 13.94
N VAL A 24 -11.44 7.20 14.22
CA VAL A 24 -10.39 7.16 13.19
C VAL A 24 -10.19 5.72 12.69
N PHE A 25 -10.10 5.59 11.37
CA PHE A 25 -9.63 4.38 10.69
C PHE A 25 -8.19 4.61 10.23
N ILE A 26 -7.30 3.69 10.57
CA ILE A 26 -5.92 3.65 10.11
C ILE A 26 -5.69 2.26 9.51
N GLY A 27 -5.23 2.22 8.27
CA GLY A 27 -4.95 0.99 7.55
C GLY A 27 -3.65 1.08 6.77
N ALA A 28 -3.03 -0.08 6.52
CA ALA A 28 -1.90 -0.22 5.61
C ALA A 28 -2.20 -1.35 4.62
N VAL A 29 -1.93 -1.12 3.34
CA VAL A 29 -2.07 -2.12 2.26
C VAL A 29 -0.88 -2.06 1.31
N PHE A 30 -0.54 -3.18 0.68
CA PHE A 30 0.47 -3.20 -0.36
C PHE A 30 -0.08 -2.61 -1.66
N GLY A 31 0.75 -1.82 -2.33
CA GLY A 31 0.43 -1.09 -3.54
C GLY A 31 0.76 -1.83 -4.83
N GLY A 32 0.26 -1.26 -5.94
CA GLY A 32 0.43 -1.71 -7.33
C GLY A 32 1.83 -2.18 -7.69
N ASP A 33 2.80 -1.38 -7.23
CA ASP A 33 4.21 -1.47 -7.62
C ASP A 33 5.02 -2.39 -6.69
N THR A 34 4.36 -3.06 -5.74
CA THR A 34 5.03 -4.07 -4.91
C THR A 34 5.50 -5.23 -5.76
N LEU A 35 6.80 -5.53 -5.68
CA LEU A 35 7.51 -6.59 -6.40
C LEU A 35 7.33 -6.52 -7.92
N TYR A 36 7.23 -5.31 -8.47
CA TYR A 36 7.02 -5.13 -9.90
C TYR A 36 8.16 -5.76 -10.72
N GLU A 37 9.40 -5.70 -10.23
CA GLU A 37 10.56 -6.26 -10.92
C GLU A 37 10.44 -7.80 -11.05
N LEU A 38 10.01 -8.46 -9.97
CA LEU A 38 9.83 -9.91 -9.92
C LEU A 38 8.66 -10.33 -10.81
N ARG A 39 7.56 -9.55 -10.78
CA ARG A 39 6.38 -9.76 -11.63
C ARG A 39 6.74 -9.73 -13.11
N CYS A 40 7.42 -8.66 -13.54
CA CYS A 40 7.83 -8.49 -14.93
C CYS A 40 8.73 -9.63 -15.39
N SER A 41 9.69 -10.03 -14.54
CA SER A 41 10.66 -11.08 -14.91
C SER A 41 10.03 -12.46 -15.01
N LEU A 42 9.08 -12.80 -14.13
CA LEU A 42 8.30 -14.04 -14.21
C LEU A 42 7.39 -14.04 -15.44
N GLN A 43 6.70 -12.93 -15.71
CA GLN A 43 5.82 -12.81 -16.88
C GLN A 43 6.59 -12.96 -18.20
N LEU A 44 7.77 -12.35 -18.31
CA LEU A 44 8.63 -12.48 -19.49
C LEU A 44 9.15 -13.91 -19.66
N ALA A 45 9.62 -14.54 -18.57
CA ALA A 45 10.10 -15.92 -18.61
C ALA A 45 9.02 -16.92 -19.03
N GLU A 46 7.80 -16.76 -18.51
CA GLU A 46 6.66 -17.59 -18.90
C GLU A 46 6.23 -17.37 -20.34
N LEU A 47 6.22 -16.11 -20.79
CA LEU A 47 5.89 -15.77 -22.17
C LEU A 47 6.88 -16.41 -23.15
N GLU A 48 8.18 -16.35 -22.84
CA GLU A 48 9.24 -16.90 -23.69
C GLU A 48 9.21 -18.44 -23.73
N ARG A 49 8.94 -19.10 -22.59
CA ARG A 49 9.08 -20.55 -22.47
C ARG A 49 7.78 -21.32 -22.68
N GLU A 50 6.67 -20.79 -22.20
CA GLU A 50 5.38 -21.49 -22.20
C GLU A 50 4.35 -20.86 -23.18
N GLY A 51 4.69 -19.74 -23.82
CA GLY A 51 3.81 -19.07 -24.79
C GLY A 51 2.56 -18.44 -24.18
N GLY A 52 2.55 -18.25 -22.85
CA GLY A 52 1.47 -17.63 -22.10
C GLY A 52 1.93 -17.32 -20.67
N PHE A 53 1.21 -16.46 -19.96
CA PHE A 53 1.54 -16.07 -18.58
C PHE A 53 0.41 -16.40 -17.62
N SER A 54 0.75 -16.72 -16.37
CA SER A 54 -0.18 -16.84 -15.26
C SER A 54 0.12 -15.74 -14.23
N PRO A 55 -0.89 -15.10 -13.63
CA PRO A 55 -0.61 -14.22 -12.50
C PRO A 55 -0.02 -15.04 -11.36
N HIS A 56 1.23 -14.76 -10.98
CA HIS A 56 1.87 -15.37 -9.79
C HIS A 56 1.82 -14.44 -8.58
N ILE A 57 1.67 -13.15 -8.83
CA ILE A 57 1.53 -12.10 -7.82
C ILE A 57 0.10 -11.56 -7.89
N SER A 58 -0.50 -11.31 -6.72
CA SER A 58 -1.86 -10.78 -6.62
C SER A 58 -1.96 -9.41 -7.30
N PRO A 59 -3.07 -9.09 -8.00
CA PRO A 59 -3.32 -7.73 -8.44
C PRO A 59 -3.43 -6.82 -7.21
N PHE A 60 -2.58 -5.80 -7.14
CA PHE A 60 -2.66 -4.78 -6.11
C PHE A 60 -3.46 -3.58 -6.60
N THR A 61 -4.03 -2.83 -5.67
CA THR A 61 -4.85 -1.65 -5.97
C THR A 61 -3.96 -0.45 -6.27
N ALA A 62 -4.38 0.47 -7.13
CA ALA A 62 -3.71 1.74 -7.34
C ALA A 62 -4.09 2.76 -6.25
N VAL A 63 -3.20 3.73 -5.95
CA VAL A 63 -3.45 4.82 -4.98
C VAL A 63 -4.76 5.56 -5.29
N SER A 64 -5.01 5.85 -6.58
CA SER A 64 -6.20 6.59 -7.02
C SER A 64 -7.50 5.87 -6.65
N ASP A 65 -7.51 4.55 -6.74
CA ASP A 65 -8.70 3.75 -6.50
C ASP A 65 -9.01 3.66 -5.01
N LEU A 66 -7.98 3.56 -4.16
CA LEU A 66 -8.14 3.60 -2.71
C LEU A 66 -8.77 4.91 -2.23
N GLY A 67 -8.33 6.05 -2.78
CA GLY A 67 -8.92 7.35 -2.49
C GLY A 67 -10.42 7.41 -2.79
N HIS A 68 -10.80 6.95 -3.98
CA HIS A 68 -12.20 6.89 -4.40
C HIS A 68 -13.03 5.91 -3.55
N LEU A 69 -12.48 4.74 -3.21
CA LEU A 69 -13.16 3.73 -2.41
C LEU A 69 -13.45 4.22 -0.99
N LEU A 70 -12.49 4.89 -0.35
CA LEU A 70 -12.65 5.43 1.00
C LEU A 70 -13.63 6.60 1.02
N SER A 71 -13.57 7.48 0.03
CA SER A 71 -14.55 8.55 -0.16
C SER A 71 -15.96 8.00 -0.35
N ARG A 72 -16.12 6.96 -1.18
CA ARG A 72 -17.40 6.27 -1.40
C ARG A 72 -17.92 5.55 -0.16
N ALA A 73 -17.03 5.05 0.70
CA ALA A 73 -17.40 4.43 1.98
C ALA A 73 -17.89 5.44 3.02
N GLY A 74 -17.69 6.75 2.80
CA GLY A 74 -18.20 7.83 3.67
C GLY A 74 -17.17 8.37 4.66
N PHE A 75 -15.89 8.03 4.52
CA PHE A 75 -14.83 8.62 5.34
C PHE A 75 -14.58 10.08 4.96
N ASN A 76 -14.33 10.92 5.97
CA ASN A 76 -13.92 12.31 5.80
C ASN A 76 -12.47 12.52 6.23
N THR A 77 -11.89 13.67 5.85
CA THR A 77 -10.50 14.01 6.15
C THR A 77 -9.54 12.86 5.78
N LEU A 78 -9.70 12.36 4.55
CA LEU A 78 -8.90 11.25 4.07
C LEU A 78 -7.46 11.74 3.80
N THR A 79 -6.49 11.01 4.33
CA THR A 79 -5.08 11.15 3.97
C THR A 79 -4.57 9.78 3.55
N VAL A 80 -4.03 9.70 2.34
CA VAL A 80 -3.34 8.51 1.84
C VAL A 80 -1.89 8.90 1.64
N ASP A 81 -1.01 8.17 2.29
CA ASP A 81 0.43 8.32 2.18
C ASP A 81 1.02 7.07 1.50
N THR A 82 2.08 7.28 0.72
CA THR A 82 2.74 6.20 -0.03
C THR A 82 4.18 6.13 0.41
N ASP A 83 4.58 4.96 0.87
CA ASP A 83 5.94 4.64 1.26
C ASP A 83 6.50 3.57 0.32
N GLU A 84 7.75 3.74 -0.07
CA GLU A 84 8.44 2.83 -0.98
C GLU A 84 9.74 2.38 -0.33
N ILE A 85 9.84 1.08 -0.09
CA ILE A 85 10.98 0.45 0.55
C ILE A 85 11.65 -0.46 -0.47
N GLN A 86 12.87 -0.11 -0.86
CA GLN A 86 13.69 -0.93 -1.74
C GLN A 86 14.66 -1.78 -0.91
N VAL A 87 14.60 -3.09 -1.08
CA VAL A 87 15.50 -4.05 -0.43
C VAL A 87 16.34 -4.75 -1.49
N ASN A 88 17.66 -4.77 -1.30
CA ASN A 88 18.58 -5.43 -2.23
C ASN A 88 18.87 -6.86 -1.78
N TYR A 89 18.60 -7.82 -2.65
CA TYR A 89 18.85 -9.24 -2.44
C TYR A 89 20.00 -9.76 -3.31
N PRO A 90 20.67 -10.85 -2.92
CA PRO A 90 21.73 -11.44 -3.75
C PRO A 90 21.24 -12.00 -5.10
N GLY A 91 19.98 -12.41 -5.18
CA GLY A 91 19.40 -13.02 -6.38
C GLY A 91 17.90 -13.29 -6.25
N LEU A 92 17.30 -13.73 -7.37
CA LEU A 92 15.86 -14.02 -7.45
C LEU A 92 15.43 -15.14 -6.51
N PHE A 93 16.29 -16.14 -6.30
CA PHE A 93 15.98 -17.26 -5.40
C PHE A 93 15.93 -16.82 -3.95
N GLU A 94 16.80 -15.90 -3.52
CA GLU A 94 16.75 -15.32 -2.18
C GLU A 94 15.52 -14.43 -1.99
N VAL A 95 15.16 -13.62 -3.00
CA VAL A 95 13.91 -12.85 -3.00
C VAL A 95 12.73 -13.81 -2.85
N MET A 96 12.67 -14.86 -3.67
CA MET A 96 11.60 -15.85 -3.60
C MET A 96 11.62 -16.61 -2.28
N GLU A 97 12.78 -16.98 -1.73
CA GLU A 97 12.89 -17.70 -0.46
C GLU A 97 12.44 -16.83 0.72
N ASP A 98 12.78 -15.54 0.70
CA ASP A 98 12.34 -14.57 1.71
C ASP A 98 10.83 -14.34 1.59
N LEU A 99 10.33 -14.06 0.39
CA LEU A 99 8.89 -13.90 0.11
C LEU A 99 8.06 -15.17 0.31
N GLN A 100 8.67 -16.35 0.22
CA GLN A 100 8.01 -17.63 0.38
C GLN A 100 8.15 -18.18 1.80
N GLY A 101 9.10 -17.65 2.59
CA GLY A 101 9.40 -18.09 3.94
C GLY A 101 9.66 -19.59 4.01
N LYS A 102 10.77 -20.08 3.43
CA LYS A 102 11.41 -21.37 3.80
C LYS A 102 10.45 -22.58 4.01
N TYR A 103 9.75 -22.98 2.94
CA TYR A 103 8.76 -24.08 2.78
C TYR A 103 7.28 -23.68 2.88
N LEU A 104 6.62 -23.80 1.71
CA LEU A 104 5.19 -24.04 1.47
C LEU A 104 4.20 -23.33 2.42
N LEU A 105 3.66 -22.18 1.98
CA LEU A 105 2.39 -21.55 2.44
C LEU A 105 2.41 -20.52 3.59
N CYS A 106 3.49 -19.75 3.85
CA CYS A 106 3.49 -18.86 5.03
C CYS A 106 3.61 -17.34 4.82
N MET A 107 3.68 -16.81 3.60
CA MET A 107 3.54 -15.34 3.41
C MET A 107 2.30 -14.90 2.65
N GLY A 108 1.55 -15.81 2.02
CA GLY A 108 0.27 -15.40 1.48
C GLY A 108 0.34 -14.42 0.30
N GLU A 109 1.51 -14.20 -0.26
CA GLU A 109 1.63 -13.52 -1.55
C GLU A 109 1.46 -14.49 -2.73
N SER A 110 1.18 -15.77 -2.45
CA SER A 110 0.72 -16.72 -3.46
C SER A 110 -0.66 -16.26 -3.95
N ASN A 111 -0.69 -15.74 -5.18
CA ASN A 111 -1.87 -15.31 -5.90
C ASN A 111 -3.14 -16.11 -5.53
N CYS A 112 -4.12 -15.44 -4.93
CA CYS A 112 -5.45 -16.00 -4.62
C CYS A 112 -6.41 -15.98 -5.81
N SER A 113 -5.96 -15.58 -7.01
CA SER A 113 -6.81 -15.61 -8.19
C SER A 113 -7.17 -17.05 -8.56
N TRP A 114 -8.42 -17.23 -8.97
CA TRP A 114 -8.98 -18.52 -9.41
C TRP A 114 -8.20 -19.17 -10.57
N ASN A 115 -7.45 -18.39 -11.35
CA ASN A 115 -6.73 -18.82 -12.56
C ASN A 115 -5.22 -19.06 -12.35
N ARG A 116 -4.79 -19.48 -11.15
CA ARG A 116 -3.36 -19.72 -10.87
C ARG A 116 -2.88 -21.06 -11.43
N LYS A 117 -1.69 -21.10 -12.03
CA LYS A 117 -0.96 -22.36 -12.23
C LYS A 117 -0.34 -22.81 -10.90
N PRO A 118 -0.55 -24.07 -10.46
CA PRO A 118 -0.05 -24.53 -9.18
C PRO A 118 1.45 -24.85 -9.16
N LEU A 119 2.11 -25.00 -10.32
CA LEU A 119 3.53 -25.31 -10.43
C LEU A 119 4.22 -24.34 -11.41
N LEU A 120 5.35 -23.79 -10.99
CA LEU A 120 6.32 -23.12 -11.85
C LEU A 120 7.35 -24.14 -12.33
N HIS A 121 7.60 -24.20 -13.65
CA HIS A 121 8.65 -25.04 -14.20
C HIS A 121 10.04 -24.52 -13.80
N ARG A 122 10.96 -25.46 -13.49
CA ARG A 122 12.34 -25.13 -13.11
C ARG A 122 13.06 -24.31 -14.18
N GLU A 123 12.79 -24.60 -15.46
CA GLU A 123 13.37 -23.86 -16.59
C GLU A 123 12.90 -22.42 -16.63
N THR A 124 11.61 -22.19 -16.38
CA THR A 124 11.01 -20.86 -16.26
C THR A 124 11.61 -20.08 -15.10
N MET A 125 11.83 -20.70 -13.94
CA MET A 125 12.47 -20.05 -12.78
C MET A 125 13.92 -19.64 -13.08
N LEU A 126 14.69 -20.49 -13.78
CA LEU A 126 16.05 -20.17 -14.18
C LEU A 126 16.10 -19.04 -15.21
N ALA A 127 15.17 -19.06 -16.17
CA ALA A 127 15.02 -17.97 -17.14
C ALA A 127 14.63 -16.65 -16.46
N ALA A 128 13.68 -16.69 -15.52
CA ALA A 128 13.29 -15.52 -14.73
C ALA A 128 14.46 -14.95 -13.92
N ALA A 129 15.27 -15.79 -13.29
CA ALA A 129 16.46 -15.34 -12.55
C ALA A 129 17.49 -14.64 -13.45
N ALA A 130 17.69 -15.14 -14.67
CA ALA A 130 18.57 -14.50 -15.65
C ALA A 130 18.02 -13.15 -16.13
N ILE A 131 16.72 -13.10 -16.48
CA ILE A 131 16.03 -11.87 -16.91
C ILE A 131 16.05 -10.82 -15.80
N TYR A 132 15.79 -11.23 -14.56
CA TYR A 132 15.76 -10.34 -13.40
C TYR A 132 17.12 -9.67 -13.15
N ARG A 133 18.20 -10.45 -13.27
CA ARG A 133 19.57 -9.94 -13.16
C ARG A 133 19.96 -9.05 -14.33
N GLU A 134 19.54 -9.37 -15.55
CA GLU A 134 19.87 -8.58 -16.74
C GLU A 134 19.14 -7.23 -16.74
N MET A 135 17.86 -7.21 -16.37
CA MET A 135 17.05 -5.99 -16.39
C MET A 135 17.25 -5.10 -15.15
N TYR A 136 17.42 -5.70 -13.98
CA TYR A 136 17.42 -4.99 -12.69
C TYR A 136 18.69 -5.21 -11.87
N GLY A 137 19.68 -5.94 -12.37
CA GLY A 137 20.91 -6.21 -11.64
C GLY A 137 21.69 -4.94 -11.34
N ASN A 138 22.01 -4.72 -10.06
CA ASN A 138 22.90 -3.66 -9.64
C ASN A 138 24.36 -4.01 -9.96
N SER A 139 25.24 -3.00 -10.02
CA SER A 139 26.68 -3.17 -10.27
C SER A 139 27.37 -4.11 -9.27
N SER A 140 26.80 -4.30 -8.09
CA SER A 140 27.26 -5.21 -7.04
C SER A 140 26.83 -6.67 -7.24
N GLY A 141 26.01 -6.96 -8.27
CA GLY A 141 25.43 -8.28 -8.53
C GLY A 141 24.16 -8.59 -7.75
N SER A 142 23.65 -7.66 -6.94
CA SER A 142 22.38 -7.77 -6.22
C SER A 142 21.20 -7.37 -7.10
N VAL A 143 20.00 -7.80 -6.72
CA VAL A 143 18.74 -7.47 -7.39
C VAL A 143 17.81 -6.72 -6.43
N PRO A 144 17.15 -5.63 -6.86
CA PRO A 144 16.24 -4.87 -6.02
C PRO A 144 14.85 -5.50 -5.99
N ALA A 145 14.28 -5.59 -4.80
CA ALA A 145 12.87 -5.87 -4.57
C ALA A 145 12.22 -4.63 -3.96
N THR A 146 11.29 -4.05 -4.70
CA THR A 146 10.58 -2.83 -4.26
C THR A 146 9.27 -3.19 -3.59
N PHE A 147 9.04 -2.68 -2.38
CA PHE A 147 7.81 -2.85 -1.62
C PHE A 147 7.12 -1.50 -1.49
N GLN A 148 5.91 -1.39 -2.02
CA GLN A 148 5.12 -0.17 -1.95
C GLN A 148 4.01 -0.35 -0.92
N ILE A 149 3.97 0.50 0.09
CA ILE A 149 2.99 0.44 1.17
C ILE A 149 2.16 1.72 1.14
N TYR A 150 0.85 1.56 1.05
CA TYR A 150 -0.08 2.66 1.18
C TYR A 150 -0.62 2.69 2.61
N TYR A 151 -0.38 3.81 3.28
CA TYR A 151 -0.98 4.13 4.55
C TYR A 151 -2.22 4.98 4.30
N MET A 152 -3.34 4.61 4.91
CA MET A 152 -4.59 5.35 4.79
C MET A 152 -5.11 5.70 6.16
N ILE A 153 -5.50 6.97 6.30
CA ILE A 153 -6.14 7.50 7.50
C ILE A 153 -7.43 8.17 7.06
N GLY A 154 -8.55 7.73 7.63
CA GLY A 154 -9.86 8.30 7.36
C GLY A 154 -10.67 8.41 8.64
N TRP A 155 -11.47 9.46 8.75
CA TRP A 155 -12.31 9.69 9.91
C TRP A 155 -13.77 9.38 9.58
N LYS A 156 -14.53 8.89 10.55
CA LYS A 156 -15.98 8.81 10.44
C LYS A 156 -16.57 10.17 10.78
N PHE A 157 -17.32 10.75 9.83
CA PHE A 157 -17.93 12.06 10.03
C PHE A 157 -18.77 12.10 11.32
N HIS A 158 -18.55 13.15 12.11
CA HIS A 158 -19.41 13.49 13.23
C HIS A 158 -19.53 15.01 13.33
N GLU A 159 -20.71 15.50 13.70
CA GLU A 159 -20.99 16.95 13.77
C GLU A 159 -20.13 17.69 14.80
N SER A 160 -19.57 16.97 15.79
CA SER A 160 -18.64 17.54 16.78
C SER A 160 -17.25 17.83 16.23
N GLN A 161 -16.93 17.42 15.00
CA GLN A 161 -15.62 17.70 14.42
C GLN A 161 -15.42 19.20 14.20
N ALA A 162 -14.22 19.67 14.54
CA ALA A 162 -13.84 21.06 14.38
C ALA A 162 -13.94 21.45 12.89
N LYS A 163 -14.96 22.24 12.57
CA LYS A 163 -15.11 22.79 11.22
C LYS A 163 -13.98 23.81 11.00
N PRO A 164 -13.33 23.82 9.82
CA PRO A 164 -12.37 24.86 9.51
C PRO A 164 -13.04 26.22 9.67
N ALA A 165 -12.36 27.13 10.37
CA ALA A 165 -12.87 28.46 10.62
C ALA A 165 -13.11 29.18 9.28
N GLN A 166 -14.14 30.02 9.22
CA GLN A 166 -14.47 30.73 7.97
C GLN A 166 -13.27 31.55 7.49
N ARG A 167 -12.99 31.49 6.18
CA ARG A 167 -11.88 32.22 5.58
C ARG A 167 -12.03 33.72 5.89
N GLY A 168 -11.07 34.29 6.62
CA GLY A 168 -11.12 35.69 7.08
C GLY A 168 -11.50 35.88 8.56
N SER A 169 -11.78 34.81 9.32
CA SER A 169 -12.09 34.88 10.76
C SER A 169 -10.86 34.98 11.66
N ALA A 170 -9.69 35.32 11.11
CA ALA A 170 -8.45 35.46 11.87
C ALA A 170 -8.57 36.68 12.80
N THR A 171 -8.81 36.42 14.09
CA THR A 171 -8.97 37.47 15.10
C THR A 171 -7.64 38.04 15.58
N VAL A 172 -6.52 37.38 15.23
CA VAL A 172 -5.18 37.72 15.73
C VAL A 172 -4.18 37.63 14.58
N SER A 173 -3.38 38.69 14.42
CA SER A 173 -2.26 38.72 13.46
C SER A 173 -1.07 37.94 14.03
N PHE A 174 -0.35 37.21 13.17
CA PHE A 174 0.91 36.54 13.54
C PHE A 174 1.98 37.51 14.09
N GLY A 175 1.90 38.80 13.74
CA GLY A 175 2.80 39.83 14.29
C GLY A 175 2.54 40.19 15.77
N ASP A 176 1.37 39.84 16.32
CA ASP A 176 0.99 40.14 17.71
C ASP A 176 1.27 38.98 18.69
N LEU A 177 1.99 37.94 18.25
CA LEU A 177 2.37 36.78 19.08
C LEU A 177 3.06 37.19 20.39
N GLY A 178 3.83 38.28 20.40
CA GLY A 178 4.50 38.82 21.60
C GLY A 178 3.55 39.37 22.68
N LYS A 179 2.28 39.66 22.34
CA LYS A 179 1.26 40.19 23.27
C LYS A 179 0.35 39.11 23.85
N ILE A 180 0.49 37.85 23.42
CA ILE A 180 -0.38 36.73 23.82
C ILE A 180 -0.34 36.47 25.33
N HIS A 181 0.79 36.76 26.00
CA HIS A 181 0.90 36.61 27.45
C HIS A 181 -0.13 37.46 28.22
N GLY A 182 -0.57 38.59 27.66
CA GLY A 182 -1.60 39.45 28.25
C GLY A 182 -3.05 39.02 27.98
N LEU A 183 -3.28 38.14 27.00
CA LEU A 183 -4.62 37.64 26.65
C LEU A 183 -4.99 36.37 27.43
N LEU A 184 -4.01 35.50 27.70
CA LEU A 184 -4.20 34.27 28.48
C LEU A 184 -4.56 34.53 29.95
N SER A 185 -4.14 35.67 30.53
CA SER A 185 -4.46 36.05 31.92
C SER A 185 -5.89 36.56 32.11
N LYS A 186 -6.57 36.98 31.03
CA LYS A 186 -7.94 37.52 31.08
C LYS A 186 -9.05 36.46 31.00
N GLY A 187 -8.72 35.21 30.65
CA GLY A 187 -9.69 34.12 30.45
C GLY A 187 -10.00 33.25 31.68
N LYS A 188 -9.36 33.48 32.82
CA LYS A 188 -9.69 32.82 34.11
C LYS A 188 -10.51 33.77 34.99
N LYS A 189 -11.81 33.90 34.69
CA LYS A 189 -12.85 34.29 35.65
C LYS A 189 -14.12 33.54 35.30
#